data_AF-A0A7J6W9F9-F1
#
_entry.id   AF-A0A7J6W9F9-F1
#
_cell.length_a   1.000
_cell.length_b   1.000
_cell.length_c   1.000
_cell.angle_alpha   90.00
_cell.angle_beta   90.00
_cell.angle_gamma   90.00
#
_symmetry.space_group_name_H-M   'P 1'
#
loop_
_entity.id
_entity.type
_entity.pdbx_description
1 polymer ?
#
loop_
_entity_poly.entity_id
_entity_poly.type
_entity_poly.pdbx_seq_one_letter_code
_entity_poly.pdbx_strand_id
1 'polypeptide(L)'
;MGATTTEAHVETEAPFRSKIGCVKELAESSDLTTIPSNYYYSSTSTTALNLNQQHGFDEVVADEQIPIIDFSLLNSNIPNQRAKVIQDLAKACLDWGFFM
;
A
#
# COMPACT_ATOMS: atom_id res chain seq x y z
N MET A 1 -17.37 55.57 34.52
CA MET A 1 -16.44 55.48 33.38
C MET A 1 -15.78 54.12 33.49
N GLY A 2 -16.31 53.13 32.78
CA GLY A 2 -15.79 51.75 32.81
C GLY A 2 -14.75 51.56 31.72
N ALA A 3 -13.75 50.72 32.00
CA ALA A 3 -12.96 50.04 30.99
C ALA A 3 -12.44 48.74 31.60
N THR A 4 -13.17 47.67 31.36
CA THR A 4 -12.70 46.29 31.33
C THR A 4 -11.61 46.15 30.27
N THR A 5 -10.44 45.66 30.65
CA THR A 5 -9.43 45.19 29.69
C THR A 5 -9.34 43.68 29.80
N THR A 6 -9.78 43.06 28.71
CA THR A 6 -9.91 41.63 28.46
C THR A 6 -8.54 40.96 28.34
N GLU A 7 -8.36 39.84 29.05
CA GLU A 7 -7.20 38.95 28.92
C GLU A 7 -7.23 38.23 27.56
N ALA A 8 -6.14 38.34 26.80
CA ALA A 8 -5.89 37.48 25.66
C ALA A 8 -5.12 36.25 26.14
N HIS A 9 -5.84 35.14 26.31
CA HIS A 9 -5.30 33.81 26.53
C HIS A 9 -4.62 33.36 25.23
N VAL A 10 -3.29 33.43 25.17
CA VAL A 10 -2.49 32.82 24.11
C VAL A 10 -2.30 31.36 24.50
N GLU A 11 -3.19 30.49 24.02
CA GLU A 11 -2.92 29.05 24.01
C GLU A 11 -1.73 28.81 23.09
N THR A 12 -0.59 28.58 23.73
CA THR A 12 0.57 27.99 23.08
C THR A 12 0.20 26.54 22.78
N GLU A 13 -0.26 26.29 21.55
CA GLU A 13 -0.45 24.93 21.04
C GLU A 13 0.85 24.16 21.22
N ALA A 14 0.82 23.18 22.12
CA ALA A 14 1.92 22.26 22.31
C ALA A 14 2.19 21.57 20.96
N PRO A 15 3.46 21.39 20.56
CA PRO A 15 3.78 20.69 19.32
C PRO A 15 3.09 19.33 19.39
N PHE A 16 2.26 19.03 18.39
CA PHE A 16 1.60 17.75 18.22
C PHE A 16 2.70 16.69 18.17
N ARG A 17 3.03 16.15 19.34
CA ARG A 17 4.07 15.14 19.47
C ARG A 17 3.43 13.90 18.91
N SER A 18 3.65 13.66 17.62
CA SER A 18 3.23 12.45 16.94
C SER A 18 3.88 11.25 17.63
N LYS A 19 3.26 10.77 18.72
CA LYS A 19 3.32 9.36 19.09
C LYS A 19 2.91 8.66 17.81
N ILE A 20 3.75 7.77 17.26
CA ILE A 20 3.35 6.97 16.10
C ILE A 20 2.04 6.28 16.50
N GLY A 21 0.94 6.84 16.02
CA GLY A 21 -0.41 6.39 16.31
C GLY A 21 -0.73 5.21 15.42
N CYS A 22 -1.69 4.39 15.85
CA CYS A 22 -2.22 3.34 15.01
C CYS A 22 -2.78 3.97 13.73
N VAL A 23 -2.32 3.54 12.54
CA VAL A 23 -2.80 4.08 11.25
C VAL A 23 -4.31 3.89 11.10
N LYS A 24 -4.86 2.81 11.67
CA LYS A 24 -6.30 2.56 11.70
C LYS A 24 -7.05 3.65 12.46
N GLU A 25 -6.63 3.98 13.68
CA GLU A 25 -7.27 5.03 14.49
C GLU A 25 -7.17 6.40 13.80
N LEU A 26 -6.04 6.67 13.15
CA LEU A 26 -5.85 7.87 12.35
C LEU A 26 -6.84 7.95 11.19
N ALA A 27 -7.03 6.85 10.45
CA ALA A 27 -7.97 6.77 9.33
C ALA A 27 -9.45 6.84 9.78
N GLU A 28 -9.76 6.37 10.99
CA GLU A 28 -11.11 6.41 11.57
C GLU A 28 -11.41 7.75 12.28
N SER A 29 -10.42 8.64 12.43
CA SER A 29 -10.62 9.95 13.06
C SER A 29 -11.34 10.93 12.14
N SER A 30 -12.36 11.59 12.66
CA SER A 30 -13.15 12.60 11.93
C SER A 30 -12.41 13.93 11.72
N ASP A 31 -11.28 14.13 12.39
CA ASP A 31 -10.51 15.38 12.39
C ASP A 31 -9.40 15.37 11.31
N LEU A 32 -9.21 14.24 10.62
CA LEU A 32 -8.17 14.11 9.60
C LEU A 32 -8.61 14.72 8.27
N THR A 33 -8.29 15.99 8.09
CA THR A 33 -8.52 16.71 6.82
C THR A 33 -7.41 16.47 5.80
N THR A 34 -6.20 16.12 6.26
CA THR A 34 -5.02 15.87 5.40
C THR A 34 -4.17 14.75 5.97
N ILE A 35 -3.51 13.98 5.08
CA ILE A 35 -2.57 12.92 5.49
C ILE A 35 -1.34 13.57 6.14
N PRO A 36 -0.90 13.12 7.33
CA PRO A 36 0.27 13.67 7.99
C PRO A 36 1.54 13.50 7.15
N SER A 37 2.42 14.50 7.17
CA SER A 37 3.59 14.57 6.31
C SER A 37 4.59 13.40 6.50
N ASN A 38 4.57 12.72 7.65
CA ASN A 38 5.38 11.52 7.91
C ASN A 38 4.93 10.28 7.14
N TYR A 39 3.72 10.29 6.53
CA TYR A 39 3.25 9.26 5.60
C TYR A 39 3.40 9.68 4.14
N TYR A 40 3.90 10.89 3.87
CA TYR A 40 4.11 11.37 2.52
C TYR A 40 5.40 10.78 1.95
N TYR A 41 5.28 10.00 0.88
CA TYR A 41 6.44 9.49 0.16
C TYR A 41 6.89 10.51 -0.89
N SER A 42 7.92 11.30 -0.58
CA SER A 42 8.58 12.17 -1.56
C SER A 42 9.46 11.34 -2.48
N SER A 43 8.89 10.81 -3.55
CA SER A 43 9.67 10.14 -4.59
C SER A 43 10.37 11.19 -5.45
N THR A 44 11.70 11.30 -5.35
CA THR A 44 12.51 11.98 -6.38
C THR A 44 12.68 11.12 -7.63
N SER A 45 12.22 9.86 -7.61
CA SER A 45 12.23 8.95 -8.75
C SER A 45 10.88 8.98 -9.46
N THR A 46 10.83 9.70 -10.58
CA THR A 46 9.70 9.86 -11.51
C THR A 46 9.04 8.54 -11.98
N THR A 47 9.63 7.38 -11.69
CA THR A 47 9.20 6.06 -12.15
C THR A 47 8.06 5.45 -11.31
N ALA A 48 7.89 5.81 -10.04
CA ALA A 48 6.89 5.19 -9.16
C ALA A 48 5.51 5.90 -9.17
N LEU A 49 5.44 7.17 -9.56
CA LEU A 49 4.20 7.97 -9.52
C LEU A 49 3.31 7.78 -10.76
N ASN A 50 3.81 7.14 -11.83
CA ASN A 50 3.05 6.93 -13.07
C ASN A 50 2.05 5.77 -13.01
N LEU A 51 1.90 5.09 -11.87
CA LEU A 51 0.96 3.96 -11.74
C LEU A 51 -0.49 4.41 -11.49
N ASN A 52 -0.70 5.63 -11.00
CA ASN A 52 -2.05 6.11 -10.65
C ASN A 52 -2.85 6.64 -11.85
N GLN A 53 -2.28 6.66 -13.06
CA GLN A 53 -2.93 7.24 -14.25
C GLN A 53 -3.10 6.26 -15.43
N GLN A 54 -2.70 4.98 -15.30
CA GLN A 54 -2.79 4.00 -16.39
C GLN A 54 -3.47 2.67 -16.01
N HIS A 55 -4.52 2.69 -15.17
CA HIS A 55 -5.31 1.48 -14.95
C HIS A 55 -6.77 1.66 -15.40
N GLY A 56 -6.94 1.68 -16.73
CA GLY A 56 -8.22 1.31 -17.34
C GLY A 56 -8.39 -0.20 -17.22
N PHE A 57 -9.12 -0.65 -16.21
CA PHE A 57 -9.30 -2.04 -15.80
C PHE A 57 -10.25 -2.85 -16.72
N ASP A 58 -10.20 -2.66 -18.05
CA ASP A 58 -11.15 -3.34 -18.97
C ASP A 58 -10.50 -4.24 -20.03
N GLU A 59 -9.17 -4.33 -20.08
CA GLU A 59 -8.48 -5.32 -20.90
C GLU A 59 -7.27 -5.84 -20.13
N VAL A 60 -7.51 -6.77 -19.21
CA VAL A 60 -6.43 -7.50 -18.54
C VAL A 60 -5.73 -8.33 -19.59
N VAL A 61 -4.60 -7.84 -20.09
CA VAL A 61 -3.66 -8.66 -20.84
C VAL A 61 -3.24 -9.77 -19.89
N ALA A 62 -3.60 -11.02 -20.20
CA ALA A 62 -3.38 -12.18 -19.33
C ALA A 62 -1.91 -12.35 -18.90
N ASP A 63 -0.98 -11.72 -19.62
CA ASP A 63 0.45 -11.73 -19.36
C ASP A 63 0.89 -10.86 -18.16
N GLU A 64 0.03 -9.97 -17.63
CA GLU A 64 0.34 -9.11 -16.48
C GLU A 64 -0.37 -9.53 -15.18
N GLN A 65 -0.90 -10.75 -15.11
CA GLN A 65 -1.51 -11.26 -13.88
C GLN A 65 -0.51 -12.03 -13.01
N ILE A 66 -0.56 -11.80 -11.69
CA ILE A 66 0.24 -12.53 -10.71
C ILE A 66 0.01 -14.05 -10.88
N PRO A 67 1.08 -14.85 -11.07
CA PRO A 67 0.94 -16.29 -11.26
C PRO A 67 0.26 -16.96 -10.06
N ILE A 68 -0.61 -17.93 -10.32
CA ILE A 68 -1.24 -18.79 -9.31
C ILE A 68 -0.69 -20.20 -9.48
N ILE A 69 -0.12 -20.77 -8.41
CA ILE A 69 0.51 -22.10 -8.43
C ILE A 69 -0.25 -23.08 -7.55
N ASP A 70 -0.87 -24.09 -8.15
CA ASP A 70 -1.54 -25.16 -7.41
C ASP A 70 -0.53 -26.17 -6.83
N PHE A 71 -0.10 -25.93 -5.59
CA PHE A 71 0.84 -26.81 -4.89
C PHE A 71 0.34 -28.23 -4.64
N SER A 72 -0.97 -28.50 -4.72
CA SER A 72 -1.46 -29.87 -4.59
C SER A 72 -0.88 -30.78 -5.69
N LEU A 73 -0.59 -30.21 -6.86
CA LEU A 73 -0.05 -30.91 -8.02
C LEU A 73 1.43 -31.29 -7.87
N LEU A 74 2.15 -30.71 -6.92
CA LEU A 74 3.55 -31.09 -6.64
C LEU A 74 3.65 -32.53 -6.14
N ASN A 75 2.59 -33.02 -5.48
CA ASN A 75 2.47 -34.39 -5.01
C ASN A 75 1.63 -35.28 -5.96
N SER A 76 1.32 -34.80 -7.17
CA SER A 76 0.53 -35.58 -8.14
C SER A 76 1.27 -36.85 -8.54
N ASN A 77 0.53 -37.97 -8.56
CA ASN A 77 1.02 -39.24 -9.10
C ASN A 77 1.11 -39.23 -10.63
N ILE A 78 0.63 -38.18 -11.29
CA ILE A 78 0.71 -38.00 -12.74
C ILE A 78 1.99 -37.21 -13.06
N PRO A 79 3.03 -37.83 -13.65
CA PRO A 79 4.34 -37.19 -13.81
C PRO A 79 4.28 -35.88 -14.61
N ASN A 80 3.42 -35.81 -15.62
CA ASN A 80 3.28 -34.63 -16.48
C ASN A 80 2.68 -33.45 -15.73
N GLN A 81 1.69 -33.68 -14.85
CA GLN A 81 1.11 -32.61 -14.04
C GLN A 81 2.12 -32.07 -13.05
N ARG A 82 2.85 -32.97 -12.37
CA ARG A 82 3.91 -32.60 -11.44
C ARG A 82 5.03 -31.81 -12.12
N ALA A 83 5.48 -32.29 -13.28
CA ALA A 83 6.52 -31.60 -14.05
C ALA A 83 6.06 -30.20 -14.50
N LYS A 84 4.81 -30.08 -14.96
CA LYS A 84 4.23 -28.80 -15.35
C LYS A 84 4.20 -27.80 -14.20
N VAL A 85 3.68 -28.17 -13.03
CA VAL A 85 3.60 -27.24 -11.90
C VAL A 85 4.99 -26.84 -11.38
N ILE A 86 5.99 -27.73 -11.44
CA ILE A 86 7.38 -27.39 -11.11
C ILE A 86 7.95 -26.36 -12.08
N GLN A 87 7.67 -26.51 -13.38
CA GLN A 87 8.08 -25.53 -14.40
C GLN A 87 7.38 -24.18 -14.21
N ASP A 88 6.07 -24.19 -13.96
CA ASP A 88 5.28 -22.99 -13.72
C ASP A 88 5.80 -22.25 -12.46
N LEU A 89 6.12 -22.98 -11.38
CA LEU A 89 6.74 -22.43 -10.18
C LEU A 89 8.12 -21.82 -10.47
N ALA A 90 8.98 -22.50 -11.21
CA ALA A 90 10.31 -22.00 -11.56
C ALA A 90 10.21 -20.71 -12.39
N LYS A 91 9.27 -20.63 -13.33
CA LYS A 91 9.01 -19.41 -14.10
C LYS A 91 8.50 -18.28 -13.21
N ALA A 92 7.53 -18.54 -12.33
CA ALA A 92 7.02 -17.53 -11.42
C ALA A 92 8.15 -16.95 -10.53
N CYS A 93 9.04 -17.80 -10.02
CA CYS A 93 10.21 -17.35 -9.27
C CYS A 93 11.16 -16.47 -10.11
N LEU A 94 11.37 -16.79 -11.39
CA LEU A 94 12.32 -16.08 -12.26
C LEU A 94 11.74 -14.77 -12.79
N ASP A 95 10.51 -14.82 -13.29
CA ASP A 95 9.90 -13.73 -14.05
C ASP A 95 9.23 -12.72 -13.11
N TRP A 96 8.61 -13.20 -12.03
CA TRP A 96 7.86 -12.37 -11.08
C TRP A 96 8.55 -12.20 -9.73
N GLY A 97 9.19 -13.27 -9.23
CA GLY A 97 9.74 -13.31 -7.87
C GLY A 97 8.69 -13.46 -6.77
N PHE A 98 7.40 -13.49 -7.13
CA PHE A 98 6.27 -13.78 -6.24
C PHE A 98 5.11 -14.41 -7.01
N PHE A 99 4.24 -15.10 -6.30
CA PHE A 99 3.07 -15.81 -6.85
C PHE A 99 2.07 -16.08 -5.71
N MET A 100 0.87 -16.53 -6.06
CA MET A 100 -0.17 -16.99 -5.14
C MET A 100 -0.21 -18.50 -5.02
#